data_AF-A0A7W6PSJ9-F1
#
_entry.id   AF-A0A7W6PSJ9-F1
#
_cell.length_a   1.000
_cell.length_b   1.000
_cell.length_c   1.000
_cell.angle_alpha   90.00
_cell.angle_beta   90.00
_cell.angle_gamma   90.00
#
_symmetry.space_group_name_H-M   'P 1'
#
loop_
_entity.id
_entity.type
_entity.pdbx_description
1 polymer ?
#
loop_
_entity_poly.entity_id
_entity_poly.type
_entity_poly.pdbx_seq_one_letter_code
_entity_poly.pdbx_strand_id
1 'polypeptide(L)' 'MSHQTRMWQVYCYADHDVVVIQQWQDPFGRPMIRIAAQLDGKIIADGMSEAKFLADARYVASEGTEILEGEN' A
#
# COMPACT_ATOMS: atom_id res chain seq x y z
N MET A 1 -17.84 2.64 -5.72
CA MET A 1 -17.22 1.32 -5.46
C MET A 1 -16.12 1.54 -4.44
N SER A 2 -16.24 0.98 -3.23
CA SER A 2 -15.18 1.04 -2.22
C SER A 2 -14.03 0.14 -2.67
N HIS A 3 -12.91 0.72 -3.08
CA HIS A 3 -11.71 -0.04 -3.36
C HIS A 3 -11.25 -0.73 -2.07
N GLN A 4 -10.95 -2.03 -2.14
CA GLN A 4 -10.31 -2.78 -1.06
C GLN A 4 -8.86 -3.03 -1.45
N THR A 5 -7.95 -2.80 -0.51
CA THR A 5 -6.54 -3.11 -0.71
C THR A 5 -6.35 -4.62 -0.84
N ARG A 6 -5.28 -5.04 -1.50
CA ARG A 6 -4.81 -6.43 -1.54
C ARG A 6 -3.32 -6.46 -1.24
N MET A 7 -2.87 -7.57 -0.67
CA MET A 7 -1.44 -7.86 -0.52
C MET A 7 -0.67 -7.60 -1.81
N TRP A 8 0.52 -7.02 -1.66
CA TRP A 8 1.48 -6.71 -2.72
C TRP A 8 1.02 -5.66 -3.74
N GLN A 9 -0.10 -4.99 -3.49
CA GLN A 9 -0.43 -3.78 -4.24
C GLN A 9 0.46 -2.61 -3.81
N VAL A 10 0.87 -1.84 -4.81
CA VAL A 10 1.67 -0.64 -4.67
C VAL A 10 0.75 0.58 -4.72
N TYR A 11 0.97 1.49 -3.79
CA TYR A 11 0.28 2.76 -3.67
C TYR A 11 1.28 3.88 -3.49
N CYS A 12 0.92 5.08 -3.93
CA CYS A 12 1.59 6.30 -3.53
C CYS A 12 0.88 6.84 -2.27
N TYR A 13 1.60 6.92 -1.16
CA TYR A 13 1.11 7.44 0.12
C TYR A 13 2.16 8.38 0.72
N ALA A 14 1.74 9.61 1.05
CA ALA A 14 2.66 10.67 1.49
C ALA A 14 3.85 10.88 0.54
N ASP A 15 3.59 10.93 -0.77
CA ASP A 15 4.58 11.09 -1.85
C ASP A 15 5.64 9.97 -1.95
N HIS A 16 5.37 8.81 -1.33
CA HIS A 16 6.22 7.63 -1.37
C HIS A 16 5.48 6.40 -1.90
N ASP A 17 6.18 5.57 -2.67
CA ASP A 17 5.65 4.28 -3.09
C ASP A 17 5.74 3.29 -1.93
N VAL A 18 4.60 2.72 -1.58
CA VAL A 18 4.41 1.78 -0.47
C VAL A 18 3.70 0.53 -0.94
N VAL A 19 4.08 -0.61 -0.36
CA VAL A 19 3.50 -1.92 -0.68
C VAL A 19 2.69 -2.42 0.50
N VAL A 20 1.50 -2.94 0.25
CA VAL A 20 0.70 -3.62 1.29
C VAL A 20 1.32 -4.99 1.58
N ILE A 21 1.90 -5.16 2.77
CA ILE A 21 2.63 -6.38 3.17
C ILE A 21 1.90 -7.23 4.20
N GLN A 22 0.79 -6.75 4.75
CA GLN A 22 -0.06 -7.52 5.66
C GLN A 22 -1.48 -6.96 5.67
N GLN A 23 -2.47 -7.84 5.86
CA GLN A 23 -3.87 -7.47 6.11
C GLN A 23 -4.40 -8.29 7.29
N TRP A 24 -5.19 -7.65 8.17
CA TRP A 24 -5.86 -8.32 9.28
C TRP A 24 -7.13 -7.56 9.69
N GLN A 25 -7.88 -8.11 10.63
CA GLN A 25 -8.97 -7.41 11.31
C GLN A 25 -8.59 -7.15 12.75
N ASP A 26 -8.87 -5.95 13.26
CA ASP A 26 -8.76 -5.67 14.69
C ASP A 26 -9.82 -6.45 15.51
N PRO A 27 -9.76 -6.46 16.85
CA PRO A 27 -10.75 -7.16 17.69
C PRO A 27 -12.20 -6.68 17.53
N PHE A 28 -12.43 -5.54 16.87
CA PHE A 28 -13.74 -4.96 16.59
C PHE A 28 -14.19 -5.20 15.14
N GLY A 29 -13.43 -6.00 14.37
CA GLY A 29 -13.73 -6.34 12.98
C GLY A 29 -13.33 -5.27 11.96
N ARG A 30 -12.53 -4.26 12.34
CA ARG A 30 -12.11 -3.20 11.41
C ARG A 30 -10.96 -3.70 10.53
N PRO A 31 -11.01 -3.48 9.20
CA PRO A 31 -9.90 -3.80 8.31
C PRO A 31 -8.66 -2.96 8.62
N MET A 32 -7.54 -3.65 8.80
CA MET A 32 -6.23 -3.08 9.08
C MET A 32 -5.22 -3.60 8.07
N ILE A 33 -4.24 -2.78 7.75
CA ILE A 33 -3.16 -3.10 6.83
C ILE A 33 -1.81 -2.74 7.43
N ARG A 34 -0.75 -3.38 6.94
CA ARG A 34 0.63 -2.96 7.12
C ARG A 34 1.21 -2.64 5.77
N ILE A 35 1.78 -1.45 5.64
CA ILE A 35 2.48 -1.01 4.45
C ILE A 35 3.98 -0.97 4.73
N ALA A 36 4.78 -1.18 3.69
CA ALA A 36 6.23 -1.00 3.75
C ALA A 36 6.71 -0.12 2.60
N ALA A 37 7.74 0.68 2.87
CA ALA A 37 8.40 1.54 1.90
C ALA A 37 9.92 1.43 2.07
N GLN A 38 10.66 1.63 0.98
CA GLN A 38 12.10 1.79 1.05
C GLN A 38 12.44 3.28 0.95
N LEU A 39 12.89 3.88 2.06
CA LEU A 39 13.28 5.29 2.12
C LEU A 39 14.76 5.37 2.50
N ASP A 40 15.56 6.07 1.69
CA ASP A 40 17.00 6.31 1.95
C ASP A 40 17.79 5.04 2.31
N GLY A 41 17.50 3.93 1.61
CA GLY A 41 18.16 2.64 1.83
C GLY A 41 17.69 1.86 3.07
N LYS A 42 16.66 2.34 3.77
CA LYS A 42 16.03 1.65 4.91
C LYS A 42 14.61 1.21 4.56
N ILE A 43 14.24 0.03 5.05
CA ILE A 43 12.86 -0.43 4.99
C ILE A 43 12.13 0.09 6.22
N ILE A 44 11.09 0.88 5.99
CA ILE A 44 10.14 1.30 7.03
C ILE A 44 8.82 0.54 6.83
N ALA A 45 8.15 0.23 7.93
CA ALA A 45 6.83 -0.40 7.89
C ALA A 45 5.92 0.20 8.96
N ASP A 46 4.66 0.45 8.59
CA ASP A 46 3.66 1.00 9.50
C ASP A 46 2.31 0.29 9.35
N GLY A 47 1.60 0.15 10.47
CA GLY A 47 0.31 -0.52 10.56
C GLY A 47 -0.82 0.47 10.83
N MET A 48 -1.86 0.48 9.99
CA MET A 48 -2.97 1.42 10.14
C MET A 48 -4.30 0.85 9.62
N SER A 49 -5.38 1.58 9.87
CA SER A 49 -6.68 1.25 9.29
C SER A 49 -6.63 1.37 7.77
N GLU A 50 -7.19 0.38 7.08
CA GLU A 50 -7.31 0.40 5.62
C GLU A 50 -8.05 1.64 5.13
N ALA A 51 -9.15 2.00 5.80
CA ALA A 51 -9.95 3.16 5.43
C ALA A 51 -9.17 4.47 5.59
N LYS A 52 -8.33 4.58 6.64
CA LYS A 52 -7.45 5.74 6.83
C LYS A 52 -6.41 5.82 5.72
N PHE A 53 -5.79 4.69 5.39
CA PHE A 53 -4.81 4.63 4.31
C PHE A 53 -5.41 5.04 2.96
N LEU A 54 -6.56 4.45 2.58
CA LEU A 54 -7.23 4.72 1.30
C LEU A 54 -7.80 6.13 1.17
N ALA A 55 -7.92 6.89 2.26
CA ALA A 55 -8.34 8.29 2.18
C ALA A 55 -7.28 9.16 1.50
N ASP A 56 -5.99 8.84 1.69
CA ASP A 56 -4.86 9.63 1.21
C ASP A 56 -4.03 8.89 0.14
N ALA A 57 -4.10 7.56 0.08
CA ALA A 57 -3.32 6.74 -0.83
C ALA A 57 -3.90 6.70 -2.25
N ARG A 58 -3.03 6.75 -3.26
CA ARG A 58 -3.38 6.53 -4.67
C ARG A 58 -2.86 5.18 -5.14
N TYR A 59 -3.72 4.35 -5.71
CA TYR A 59 -3.30 3.08 -6.32
C TYR A 59 -2.35 3.33 -7.49
N VAL A 60 -1.24 2.59 -7.53
CA VAL A 60 -0.22 2.67 -8.58
C VAL A 60 -0.23 1.40 -9.41
N ALA A 61 -0.03 0.24 -8.79
CA ALA A 61 0.13 -1.03 -9.48
C ALA A 61 -0.18 -2.22 -8.55
N SER A 62 -0.34 -3.41 -9.14
CA SER A 62 -0.27 -4.69 -8.41
C SER A 62 1.02 -5.40 -8.74
N GLU A 63 1.50 -6.25 -7.84
CA GLU A 63 2.59 -7.18 -8.14
C GLU A 63 2.32 -7.92 -9.46
N GLY A 64 3.28 -7.85 -10.39
CA GLY A 64 3.15 -8.41 -11.74
C GLY A 64 2.62 -7.45 -12.81
N THR A 65 2.28 -6.20 -12.49
CA THR A 65 2.14 -5.15 -13.49
C THR A 65 3.53 -4.63 -13.83
N GLU A 66 4.08 -5.08 -14.96
CA GLU A 66 5.31 -4.51 -15.52
C GLU A 66 5.15 -2.98 -15.56
N ILE A 67 5.99 -2.27 -14.80
CA ILE A 67 6.24 -0.87 -15.06
C ILE A 67 6.97 -0.91 -16.40
N LEU A 68 6.23 -0.71 -17.49
CA LEU A 68 6.83 -0.42 -18.79
C LEU A 68 7.58 0.90 -18.59
N GLU A 69 8.87 0.82 -18.26
CA GLU A 69 9.79 1.93 -18.40
C GLU A 69 9.64 2.40 -19.85
N GLY A 70 9.03 3.59 -20.01
CA GLY A 70 8.81 4.20 -21.31
C GLY A 70 10.14 4.27 -22.06
N GLU A 71 10.09 3.73 -23.28
CA GLU A 71 11.16 3.73 -24.27
C GLU A 71 11.79 5.12 -24.47
N ASN A 72 13.13 5.13 -24.45
CA ASN A 72 14.10 5.95 -25.20
C ASN A 72 13.91 7.47 -25.31
#